data_AF-A0A7W2FUH2-F1
#
_entry.id   AF-A0A7W2FUH2-F1
#
_cell.length_a   1.000
_cell.length_b   1.000
_cell.length_c   1.000
_cell.angle_alpha   90.00
_cell.angle_beta   90.00
_cell.angle_gamma   90.00
#
_symmetry.space_group_name_H-M   'P 1'
#
loop_
_entity.id
_entity.type
_entity.pdbx_description
1 polymer ?
#
loop_
_entity_poly.entity_id
_entity_poly.type
_entity_poly.pdbx_seq_one_letter_code
_entity_poly.pdbx_strand_id
1 'polypeptide(L)' 'MMSEIHAHKVLNLLRDKPMTEQELRQAVCVEFGEQAQFRTCKLSGFDFEKLFAFFIDRQKITQQGECWTINQEQVCGH' A
#
# COMPACT_ATOMS: atom_id res chain seq x y z
N MET A 1 -16.32 14.74 -7.17
CA MET A 1 -15.31 14.35 -6.17
C MET A 1 -15.57 12.90 -5.82
N MET A 2 -14.70 11.97 -6.24
CA MET A 2 -14.74 10.57 -5.79
C MET A 2 -13.50 10.35 -4.93
N SER A 3 -13.69 9.82 -3.73
CA SER A 3 -12.63 9.59 -2.74
C SER A 3 -11.84 8.33 -3.10
N GLU A 4 -11.24 8.31 -4.29
CA GLU A 4 -10.51 7.15 -4.81
C GLU A 4 -9.24 6.93 -3.99
N ILE A 5 -9.21 5.83 -3.25
CA ILE A 5 -8.10 5.48 -2.35
C ILE A 5 -6.94 5.00 -3.21
N HIS A 6 -6.08 5.94 -3.55
CA HIS A 6 -4.88 5.67 -4.33
C HIS A 6 -3.96 4.74 -3.55
N ALA A 7 -3.45 3.73 -4.24
CA ALA A 7 -2.42 2.79 -3.81
C ALA A 7 -1.25 3.48 -3.07
N HIS A 8 -0.87 4.69 -3.51
CA HIS A 8 0.19 5.49 -2.91
C HIS A 8 -0.05 5.87 -1.43
N LYS A 9 -1.31 5.88 -0.95
CA LYS A 9 -1.59 6.10 0.49
C LYS A 9 -1.03 4.96 1.36
N VAL A 10 -1.21 3.71 0.94
CA VAL A 10 -0.67 2.52 1.64
C VAL A 10 0.86 2.53 1.63
N LEU A 11 1.47 3.02 0.55
CA LEU A 11 2.91 3.22 0.46
C LEU A 11 3.40 4.37 1.35
N ASN A 12 2.60 5.42 1.55
CA ASN A 12 2.95 6.49 2.49
C ASN A 12 2.92 6.00 3.96
N LEU A 13 2.02 5.09 4.33
CA LEU A 13 2.07 4.43 5.65
C LEU A 13 3.39 3.72 5.88
N LEU A 14 3.80 2.86 4.94
CA LEU A 14 5.09 2.15 4.99
C LEU A 14 6.32 3.08 4.88
N ARG A 15 6.17 4.26 4.28
CA ARG A 15 7.21 5.30 4.22
C ARG A 15 7.43 5.97 5.57
N ASP A 16 6.35 6.25 6.30
CA ASP A 16 6.38 6.92 7.59
C ASP A 16 6.85 5.95 8.69
N LYS A 17 6.32 4.73 8.69
CA LYS A 17 6.69 3.66 9.62
C LYS A 17 6.75 2.29 8.90
N PRO A 18 7.90 1.58 8.91
CA PRO A 18 7.94 0.19 8.49
C PRO A 18 7.02 -0.68 9.34
N MET A 19 6.23 -1.54 8.69
CA MET A 19 5.20 -2.36 9.33
C MET A 19 5.20 -3.78 8.77
N THR A 20 4.83 -4.75 9.60
CA THR A 20 4.47 -6.10 9.11
C THR A 20 3.25 -6.04 8.18
N GLU A 21 3.00 -7.10 7.38
CA GLU A 21 1.80 -7.18 6.54
C GLU A 21 0.52 -7.06 7.39
N GLN A 22 0.50 -7.66 8.58
CA GLN A 22 -0.62 -7.61 9.52
C GLN A 22 -0.85 -6.20 10.08
N GLU A 23 0.20 -5.52 10.56
CA GLU A 23 0.12 -4.13 11.00
C GLU A 23 -0.35 -3.22 9.87
N LEU A 24 0.18 -3.39 8.65
CA LEU A 24 -0.20 -2.58 7.51
C LEU A 24 -1.68 -2.78 7.15
N ARG A 25 -2.15 -4.04 7.14
CA ARG A 25 -3.57 -4.38 6.93
C ARG A 25 -4.46 -3.73 8.00
N GLN A 26 -4.03 -3.74 9.26
CA GLN A 26 -4.76 -3.15 10.36
C GLN A 26 -4.77 -1.61 10.30
N ALA A 27 -3.63 -0.98 10.00
CA ALA A 27 -3.52 0.46 9.78
C ALA A 27 -4.40 0.91 8.60
N VAL A 28 -4.38 0.17 7.49
CA VAL A 28 -5.29 0.33 6.35
C VAL A 28 -6.75 0.22 6.78
N CYS A 29 -7.11 -0.80 7.56
CA CYS A 29 -8.47 -1.00 8.03
C CYS A 29 -8.95 0.16 8.93
N VAL A 30 -8.04 0.77 9.71
CA VAL A 30 -8.35 1.90 10.60
C VAL A 30 -8.43 3.23 9.85
N GLU A 31 -7.52 3.50 8.90
CA GLU A 31 -7.55 4.74 8.09
C GLU A 31 -8.65 4.74 7.01
N PHE A 32 -8.87 3.60 6.37
CA PHE A 32 -9.67 3.49 5.14
C PHE A 32 -10.94 2.63 5.28
N GLY A 33 -11.04 1.84 6.36
CA GLY A 33 -12.10 0.87 6.57
C GLY A 33 -11.74 -0.54 6.08
N GLU A 34 -12.35 -1.56 6.67
CA GLU A 34 -12.12 -2.98 6.31
C GLU A 34 -12.51 -3.30 4.86
N GLN A 35 -13.46 -2.56 4.31
CA GLN A 35 -13.96 -2.67 2.93
C GLN A 35 -13.28 -1.68 1.96
N ALA A 36 -12.12 -1.12 2.34
CA ALA A 36 -11.37 -0.20 1.49
C ALA A 36 -10.94 -0.86 0.17
N GLN A 37 -11.42 -0.32 -0.95
CA GLN A 37 -10.97 -0.70 -2.28
C GLN A 37 -9.94 0.30 -2.81
N PHE A 38 -8.84 -0.24 -3.33
CA PHE A 38 -7.71 0.55 -3.80
C PHE A 38 -7.72 0.74 -5.31
N ARG A 39 -7.23 1.91 -5.72
CA ARG A 39 -6.99 2.29 -7.11
C ARG A 39 -5.50 2.49 -7.37
N THR A 40 -4.99 1.86 -8.43
CA THR A 40 -3.74 2.26 -9.09
C THR A 40 -4.06 3.25 -10.22
N CYS A 41 -3.08 4.02 -10.71
CA CYS A 41 -3.33 5.08 -11.69
C CYS A 41 -4.09 4.63 -12.97
N LYS A 42 -4.03 3.33 -13.34
CA LYS A 42 -4.68 2.75 -14.53
C LYS A 42 -5.77 1.70 -14.23
N LEU A 43 -5.87 1.18 -13.01
CA LEU A 43 -6.75 0.05 -12.67
C LEU A 43 -7.34 0.26 -11.26
N SER A 44 -8.64 0.01 -11.10
CA SER A 44 -9.40 0.15 -9.85
C SER A 44 -9.90 -1.21 -9.36
N GLY A 45 -10.31 -1.30 -8.08
CA GLY A 45 -10.88 -2.53 -7.51
C GLY A 45 -9.83 -3.53 -7.02
N PHE A 46 -8.72 -3.03 -6.46
CA PHE A 46 -7.76 -3.86 -5.74
C PHE A 46 -8.17 -4.02 -4.29
N ASP A 47 -8.28 -5.26 -3.83
CA ASP A 47 -8.27 -5.61 -2.42
C ASP A 47 -6.85 -5.46 -1.86
N PHE A 48 -6.71 -5.38 -0.52
CA PHE A 48 -5.42 -5.22 0.15
C PHE A 48 -4.39 -6.29 -0.30
N GLU A 49 -4.77 -7.57 -0.34
CA GLU A 49 -3.87 -8.66 -0.74
C GLU A 49 -3.37 -8.53 -2.18
N LYS A 50 -4.27 -8.20 -3.13
CA LYS A 50 -3.90 -7.96 -4.54
C LYS A 50 -3.00 -6.74 -4.68
N LEU A 51 -3.27 -5.69 -3.92
CA LEU A 51 -2.46 -4.47 -3.90
C LEU A 51 -1.06 -4.74 -3.35
N PHE A 52 -0.98 -5.49 -2.25
CA PHE A 52 0.26 -5.84 -1.58
C PHE A 52 1.15 -6.72 -2.46
N ALA A 53 0.59 -7.78 -3.05
CA ALA A 53 1.27 -8.61 -4.05
C ALA A 53 1.75 -7.77 -5.25
N PHE A 54 0.94 -6.82 -5.74
CA PHE A 54 1.32 -5.89 -6.80
C PHE A 54 2.48 -4.96 -6.40
N PHE A 55 2.59 -4.57 -5.13
CA PHE A 55 3.75 -3.79 -4.65
C PHE A 55 5.03 -4.62 -4.60
N ILE A 56 4.96 -5.90 -4.26
CA ILE A 56 6.10 -6.83 -4.27
C ILE A 56 6.56 -7.09 -5.71
N ASP A 57 5.63 -7.45 -6.61
CA ASP A 57 5.86 -7.66 -8.05
C ASP A 57 6.55 -6.44 -8.70
N ARG A 58 6.07 -5.23 -8.36
CA ARG A 58 6.63 -3.96 -8.85
C ARG A 58 7.84 -3.45 -8.08
N GLN A 59 8.38 -4.22 -7.14
CA GLN A 59 9.51 -3.84 -6.27
C GLN A 59 9.32 -2.47 -5.58
N LYS A 60 8.06 -2.07 -5.35
CA LYS A 60 7.67 -0.81 -4.68
C LYS A 60 7.85 -0.89 -3.18
N ILE A 61 7.79 -2.11 -2.64
CA ILE A 61 8.13 -2.43 -1.25
C ILE A 61 9.27 -3.44 -1.23
N THR A 62 10.08 -3.37 -0.18
CA THR A 62 11.13 -4.34 0.12
C THR A 62 10.96 -4.82 1.56
N GLN A 63 11.34 -6.07 1.79
CA GLN A 63 11.24 -6.70 3.10
C GLN A 63 12.52 -6.42 3.90
N GLN A 64 12.38 -5.79 5.06
CA GLN A 64 13.45 -5.59 6.02
C GLN A 64 13.17 -6.43 7.27
N GLY A 65 13.61 -7.70 7.21
CA GLY A 65 13.34 -8.69 8.26
C GLY A 65 11.87 -9.08 8.26
N GLU A 66 11.16 -8.77 9.33
CA GLU A 66 9.73 -9.06 9.49
C GLU A 66 8.84 -7.90 8.99
N CYS A 67 9.38 -6.68 8.92
CA CYS A 67 8.67 -5.51 8.45
C CYS A 67 8.89 -5.26 6.95
N TRP A 68 7.90 -4.62 6.34
CA TRP A 68 7.99 -4.07 4.99
C TRP A 68 8.30 -2.58 5.06
N THR A 69 9.05 -2.09 4.08
CA THR A 69 9.31 -0.67 3.87
C THR A 69 9.19 -0.37 2.37
N ILE A 70 9.01 0.90 1.99
CA ILE A 70 8.97 1.25 0.57
C ILE A 70 10.36 1.38 -0.04
N ASN A 71 10.50 0.99 -1.30
CA ASN A 71 11.62 1.40 -2.12
C ASN A 71 11.31 2.79 -2.70
N GLN A 72 11.86 3.85 -2.09
CA GLN A 72 11.59 5.23 -2.49
C GLN A 72 11.98 5.52 -3.95
N GLU A 73 12.94 4.81 -4.52
CA GLU A 73 13.37 4.96 -5.92
C GLU A 73 12.34 4.35 -6.91
N GLN A 74 11.52 3.39 -6.47
CA GLN A 74 10.49 2.71 -7.29
C GLN A 74 9.06 3.26 -7.05
N VAL A 75 8.88 4.15 -6.07
CA VAL A 75 7.61 4.84 -5.80
C VAL A 75 7.61 6.20 -6.49
N CYS A 76 7.02 6.25 -7.69
CA CYS A 76 6.77 7.49 -8.44
C CYS A 76 6.05 8.52 -7.55
N GLY A 77 6.75 9.60 -7.19
CA GLY A 77 6.24 10.69 -6.33
C GLY A 77 5.43 11.71 -7.13
N HIS A 78 4.31 11.29 -7.72
CA HIS A 78 3.49 12.08 -8.64
C HIS A 78 2.05 12.27 -8.15
#